data_AF-A0A2U1V5M4-F1
#
_entry.id   AF-A0A2U1V5M4-F1
#
_cell.length_a   1.000
_cell.length_b   1.000
_cell.length_c   1.000
_cell.angle_alpha   90.00
_cell.angle_beta   90.00
_cell.angle_gamma   90.00
#
_symmetry.space_group_name_H-M   'P 1'
#
loop_
_entity.id
_entity.type
_entity.pdbx_description
1 polymer ?
#
loop_
_entity_poly.entity_id
_entity_poly.type
_entity_poly.pdbx_seq_one_letter_code
_entity_poly.pdbx_strand_id
1 'polypeptide(L)'
;MDLHLPTLLSVGTLLSLTIGLMWLVLSFDRHRAPGLREWGLAVLGVGLSALLVGLRGHLPDRVSIDLGNALTLLSLGLAWIGVRRFDQRRTPFWLMLLPLLAWLGLRQLPGLTETREMRVIIMSLLTAPLSLGIAWEFWRDRAEHRLFRTLLSFSFALQGVLVLLRVPVALAQPEWHAGPELPQRLWFSLVLVQGMLHCVFTSFCLMALFRARGEQRALAASAAAREAAEASNAAKSRFLARMSHELRTPLNGVLGMAQILGARNDLPGPAREEVAVINRAGRHLLALVNDVLDLAQVEAGRLTLAREPVPLRALLEGALELLRPEASGKSVALRLELEPGCPEAVLGDARRLRQVLLNLVGNAVKFTPRGGWVRLSVRAVEDGLRLEVLDTGPGIPAAQRAQLFRDFSRLTALEAEGHGLGLAITDGLVQAMGGRIGVLPGPEGRGSLFWAELPLPPAALPAAPAQAGAMPHMLPLATPLRILVVDDVPLNRMVAQTMLRQAGHSVAEAASGEAALAHLQACPVDLVLLDLQMQGMDGLETTRRIRAEEARRPGGGRIAILGLSGTDAREGWPDCLQAGMDGYLPKPLQREALLRALRALRRQDALPARAAALG
;
A
#
# COMPACT_ATOMS: atom_id res chain seq x y z
N MET A 1 -48.49 -36.91 28.45
CA MET A 1 -48.49 -35.43 28.49
C MET A 1 -49.59 -34.97 27.55
N ASP A 2 -50.76 -34.66 28.09
CA ASP A 2 -51.84 -34.09 27.29
C ASP A 2 -51.55 -32.59 27.10
N LEU A 3 -51.02 -32.25 25.92
CA LEU A 3 -50.75 -30.87 25.56
C LEU A 3 -52.07 -30.18 25.24
N HIS A 4 -52.46 -29.22 26.07
CA HIS A 4 -53.69 -28.44 25.91
C HIS A 4 -53.65 -27.64 24.60
N LEU A 5 -54.50 -28.02 23.65
CA LEU A 5 -54.48 -27.53 22.27
C LEU A 5 -54.72 -26.02 22.13
N PRO A 6 -55.65 -25.39 22.87
CA PRO A 6 -55.78 -23.93 22.88
C PRO A 6 -54.50 -23.21 23.30
N THR A 7 -53.74 -23.80 24.22
CA THR A 7 -52.46 -23.24 24.68
C THR A 7 -51.44 -23.28 23.56
N LEU A 8 -51.31 -24.41 22.85
CA LEU A 8 -50.41 -24.52 21.70
C LEU A 8 -50.74 -23.52 20.59
N LEU A 9 -52.02 -23.34 20.26
CA LEU A 9 -52.46 -22.36 19.25
C LEU A 9 -52.17 -20.92 19.67
N SER A 10 -52.36 -20.60 20.97
CA SER A 10 -52.09 -19.27 21.52
C SER A 10 -50.59 -18.95 21.49
N VAL A 11 -49.75 -19.88 21.94
CA VAL A 11 -48.29 -19.72 21.92
C VAL A 11 -47.78 -19.64 20.49
N GLY A 12 -48.27 -20.50 19.58
CA GLY A 12 -47.88 -20.47 18.16
C GLY A 12 -48.28 -19.17 17.46
N THR A 13 -49.44 -18.61 17.79
CA THR A 13 -49.90 -17.31 17.31
C THR A 13 -48.98 -16.19 17.78
N LEU A 14 -48.73 -16.10 19.10
CA LEU A 14 -47.89 -15.06 19.69
C LEU A 14 -46.48 -15.09 19.09
N LEU A 15 -45.91 -16.29 18.96
CA LEU A 15 -44.60 -16.53 18.37
C LEU A 15 -44.53 -16.04 16.92
N SER A 16 -45.50 -16.43 16.09
CA SER A 16 -45.55 -16.06 14.68
C SER A 16 -45.77 -14.55 14.50
N LEU A 17 -46.65 -13.94 15.30
CA LEU A 17 -46.86 -12.48 15.25
C LEU A 17 -45.58 -11.72 15.64
N THR A 18 -44.89 -12.16 16.68
CA THR A 18 -43.64 -11.53 17.15
C THR A 18 -42.53 -11.64 16.10
N ILE A 19 -42.30 -12.84 15.56
CA ILE A 19 -41.28 -13.09 14.53
C ILE A 19 -41.62 -12.33 13.24
N GLY A 20 -42.88 -12.36 12.81
CA GLY A 20 -43.32 -11.68 11.60
C GLY A 20 -43.16 -10.15 11.70
N LEU A 21 -43.50 -9.56 12.85
CA LEU A 21 -43.30 -8.14 13.10
C LEU A 21 -41.82 -7.77 13.10
N MET A 22 -40.97 -8.57 13.75
CA MET A 22 -39.51 -8.39 13.73
C MET A 22 -38.98 -8.31 12.29
N TRP A 23 -39.41 -9.24 11.43
CA TRP A 23 -39.01 -9.23 10.02
C TRP A 23 -39.53 -8.02 9.24
N LEU A 24 -40.76 -7.60 9.51
CA LEU A 24 -41.33 -6.40 8.90
C LEU A 24 -40.56 -5.14 9.30
N VAL A 25 -40.18 -5.01 10.58
CA VAL A 25 -39.35 -3.90 11.07
C VAL A 25 -37.99 -3.90 10.39
N LEU A 26 -37.32 -5.06 10.32
CA LEU A 26 -36.03 -5.20 9.64
C LEU A 26 -36.12 -4.91 8.13
N SER A 27 -37.30 -5.07 7.51
CA SER A 27 -37.49 -4.79 6.09
C SER A 27 -37.54 -3.30 5.72
N PHE A 28 -37.69 -2.39 6.70
CA PHE A 28 -37.72 -0.95 6.44
C PHE A 28 -36.35 -0.37 6.07
N ASP A 29 -35.24 -1.08 6.32
CA ASP A 29 -33.92 -0.72 5.83
C ASP A 29 -33.81 -1.06 4.32
N ARG A 30 -34.39 -0.17 3.49
CA ARG A 30 -34.78 -0.36 2.08
C ARG A 30 -33.67 -0.81 1.13
N HIS A 31 -32.39 -0.69 1.49
CA HIS A 31 -31.28 -1.02 0.60
C HIS A 31 -30.69 -2.42 0.80
N ARG A 32 -31.09 -3.16 1.84
CA ARG A 32 -30.34 -4.35 2.28
C ARG A 32 -31.06 -5.69 2.13
N ALA A 33 -32.37 -5.70 1.92
CA ALA A 33 -33.20 -6.83 2.33
C ALA A 33 -34.30 -7.26 1.33
N PRO A 34 -33.97 -7.74 0.11
CA PRO A 34 -35.00 -8.16 -0.83
C PRO A 34 -35.72 -9.43 -0.33
N GLY A 35 -37.05 -9.41 -0.32
CA GLY A 35 -37.89 -10.55 0.08
C GLY A 35 -38.23 -10.67 1.57
N LEU A 36 -37.54 -9.92 2.44
CA LEU A 36 -37.76 -9.96 3.90
C LEU A 36 -39.15 -9.43 4.31
N ARG A 37 -39.66 -8.43 3.59
CA ARG A 37 -41.01 -7.91 3.80
C ARG A 37 -42.07 -8.97 3.52
N GLU A 38 -41.97 -9.65 2.38
CA GLU A 38 -42.90 -10.71 1.99
C GLU A 38 -42.83 -11.89 2.97
N TRP A 39 -41.62 -12.22 3.46
CA TRP A 39 -41.44 -13.23 4.50
C TRP A 39 -42.09 -12.84 5.84
N GLY A 40 -41.86 -11.60 6.30
CA GLY A 40 -42.49 -11.11 7.53
C GLY A 40 -44.01 -11.14 7.45
N LEU A 41 -44.59 -10.69 6.33
CA LEU A 41 -46.03 -10.75 6.09
C LEU A 41 -46.55 -12.20 6.03
N ALA A 42 -45.79 -13.14 5.47
CA ALA A 42 -46.13 -14.56 5.47
C ALA A 42 -46.22 -15.12 6.89
N VAL A 43 -45.22 -14.85 7.73
CA VAL A 43 -45.22 -15.35 9.12
C VAL A 43 -46.36 -14.73 9.94
N LEU A 44 -46.63 -13.43 9.76
CA LEU A 44 -47.79 -12.77 10.38
C LEU A 44 -49.11 -13.42 9.96
N GLY A 45 -49.28 -13.71 8.68
CA GLY A 45 -50.50 -14.32 8.16
C GLY A 45 -50.73 -15.75 8.66
N VAL A 46 -49.66 -16.56 8.82
CA VAL A 46 -49.75 -17.87 9.47
C VAL A 46 -50.17 -17.74 10.93
N GLY A 47 -49.62 -16.77 11.67
CA GLY A 47 -50.03 -16.48 13.04
C GLY A 47 -51.50 -16.10 13.15
N LEU A 48 -51.98 -15.19 12.31
CA LEU A 48 -53.38 -14.77 12.28
C LEU A 48 -54.31 -15.93 11.88
N SER A 49 -53.89 -16.78 10.94
CA SER A 49 -54.62 -18.00 10.60
C SER A 49 -54.75 -18.94 11.80
N ALA A 50 -53.67 -19.16 12.55
CA ALA A 50 -53.69 -20.04 13.72
C ALA A 50 -54.63 -19.52 14.82
N LEU A 51 -54.68 -18.19 15.00
CA LEU A 51 -55.62 -17.52 15.91
C LEU A 51 -57.07 -17.78 15.51
N LEU A 52 -57.42 -17.57 14.24
CA LEU A 52 -58.79 -17.78 13.75
C LEU A 52 -59.24 -19.23 13.91
N VAL A 53 -58.36 -20.18 13.60
CA VAL A 53 -58.62 -21.61 13.78
C VAL A 53 -58.75 -21.97 15.27
N GLY A 54 -57.99 -21.31 16.15
CA GLY A 54 -58.09 -21.48 17.61
C GLY A 54 -59.36 -20.92 18.23
N LEU A 55 -60.00 -19.94 17.60
CA LEU A 55 -61.30 -19.38 18.01
C LEU A 55 -62.50 -20.16 17.46
N ARG A 56 -62.25 -21.37 16.93
CA ARG A 56 -63.30 -22.28 16.50
C ARG A 56 -64.25 -22.63 17.65
N GLY A 57 -65.54 -22.72 17.36
CA GLY A 57 -66.58 -22.90 18.38
C GLY A 57 -67.05 -21.59 19.03
N HIS A 58 -66.24 -20.52 18.97
CA HIS A 58 -66.62 -19.17 19.38
C HIS A 58 -66.96 -18.25 18.20
N LEU A 59 -66.41 -18.54 17.01
CA LEU A 59 -66.71 -17.82 15.76
C LEU A 59 -67.36 -18.74 14.73
N PRO A 60 -68.19 -18.21 13.81
CA PRO A 60 -68.75 -18.98 12.70
C PRO A 60 -67.65 -19.67 11.88
N ASP A 61 -67.90 -20.88 11.38
CA ASP A 61 -66.93 -21.65 10.58
C ASP A 61 -66.42 -20.90 9.35
N ARG A 62 -67.23 -20.00 8.78
CA ARG A 62 -66.82 -19.12 7.67
C ARG A 62 -65.67 -18.17 8.05
N VAL A 63 -65.59 -17.79 9.33
CA VAL A 63 -64.60 -16.85 9.86
C VAL A 63 -63.43 -17.59 10.52
N SER A 64 -63.69 -18.63 11.32
CA SER A 64 -62.63 -19.36 12.01
C SER A 64 -61.84 -20.28 11.07
N ILE A 65 -62.53 -21.05 10.23
CA ILE A 65 -61.93 -22.08 9.38
C ILE A 65 -61.64 -21.54 7.98
N ASP A 66 -62.64 -21.00 7.28
CA ASP A 66 -62.47 -20.69 5.86
C ASP A 66 -61.55 -19.47 5.62
N LEU A 67 -61.68 -18.44 6.45
CA LEU A 67 -60.78 -17.29 6.41
C LEU A 67 -59.37 -17.64 6.92
N GLY A 68 -59.26 -18.48 7.96
CA GLY A 68 -57.96 -19.02 8.40
C GLY A 68 -57.25 -19.76 7.27
N ASN A 69 -57.94 -20.68 6.62
CA ASN A 69 -57.45 -21.42 5.47
C ASN A 69 -56.99 -20.49 4.32
N ALA A 70 -57.80 -19.48 3.99
CA ALA A 70 -57.43 -18.48 3.00
C ALA A 70 -56.14 -17.73 3.37
N LEU A 71 -56.00 -17.32 4.64
CA LEU A 71 -54.80 -16.66 5.15
C LEU A 71 -53.57 -17.57 5.11
N THR A 72 -53.70 -18.86 5.41
CA THR A 72 -52.60 -19.82 5.30
C THR A 72 -52.07 -19.93 3.87
N LEU A 73 -52.97 -20.05 2.89
CA LEU A 73 -52.61 -20.15 1.46
C LEU A 73 -51.93 -18.88 0.95
N LEU A 74 -52.48 -17.72 1.33
CA LEU A 74 -51.88 -16.42 1.02
C LEU A 74 -50.48 -16.30 1.62
N SER A 75 -50.31 -16.75 2.86
CA SER A 75 -49.04 -16.69 3.59
C SER A 75 -47.97 -17.56 2.96
N LEU A 76 -48.30 -18.79 2.56
CA LEU A 76 -47.34 -19.67 1.88
C LEU A 76 -46.92 -19.10 0.51
N GLY A 77 -47.84 -18.49 -0.23
CA GLY A 77 -47.47 -17.84 -1.48
C GLY A 77 -46.63 -16.56 -1.28
N LEU A 78 -46.86 -15.81 -0.19
CA LEU A 78 -45.98 -14.70 0.21
C LEU A 78 -44.57 -15.20 0.56
N ALA A 79 -44.47 -16.31 1.30
CA ALA A 79 -43.18 -16.93 1.63
C ALA A 79 -42.44 -17.37 0.37
N TRP A 80 -43.14 -17.99 -0.60
CA TRP A 80 -42.55 -18.38 -1.88
C TRP A 80 -42.03 -17.19 -2.70
N ILE A 81 -42.80 -16.11 -2.80
CA ILE A 81 -42.32 -14.85 -3.42
C ILE A 81 -41.13 -14.29 -2.64
N GLY A 82 -41.17 -14.33 -1.31
CA GLY A 82 -40.10 -13.86 -0.42
C GLY A 82 -38.76 -14.55 -0.70
N VAL A 83 -38.75 -15.89 -0.79
CA VAL A 83 -37.52 -16.65 -1.12
C VAL A 83 -37.00 -16.28 -2.51
N ARG A 84 -37.88 -16.17 -3.51
CA ARG A 84 -37.44 -15.82 -4.87
C ARG A 84 -36.87 -14.41 -4.94
N ARG A 85 -37.45 -13.47 -4.20
CA ARG A 85 -36.91 -12.11 -4.07
C ARG A 85 -35.59 -12.08 -3.30
N PHE A 86 -35.41 -12.97 -2.31
CA PHE A 86 -34.13 -13.13 -1.62
C PHE A 86 -32.98 -13.44 -2.60
N ASP A 87 -33.29 -14.12 -3.71
CA ASP A 87 -32.36 -14.39 -4.83
C ASP A 87 -32.54 -13.44 -6.03
N GLN A 88 -33.17 -12.28 -5.82
CA GLN A 88 -33.43 -11.26 -6.85
C GLN A 88 -34.23 -11.76 -8.08
N ARG A 89 -34.92 -12.89 -7.95
CA ARG A 89 -35.76 -13.41 -9.02
C ARG A 89 -37.10 -12.70 -9.01
N ARG A 90 -37.50 -12.21 -10.18
CA ARG A 90 -38.81 -11.60 -10.36
C ARG A 90 -39.88 -12.69 -10.43
N THR A 91 -40.94 -12.50 -9.68
CA THR A 91 -42.16 -13.31 -9.73
C THR A 91 -43.37 -12.43 -9.86
N PRO A 92 -44.28 -12.71 -10.82
CA PRO A 92 -45.53 -12.00 -10.89
C PRO A 92 -46.38 -12.32 -9.65
N PHE A 93 -46.90 -11.27 -9.02
CA PHE A 93 -47.61 -11.34 -7.74
C PHE A 93 -48.86 -12.24 -7.79
N TRP A 94 -49.55 -12.29 -8.94
CA TRP A 94 -50.78 -13.08 -9.10
C TRP A 94 -50.57 -14.59 -8.95
N LEU A 95 -49.36 -15.12 -9.16
CA LEU A 95 -49.08 -16.55 -8.98
C LEU A 95 -49.29 -17.01 -7.54
N MET A 96 -49.07 -16.13 -6.55
CA MET A 96 -49.35 -16.41 -5.15
C MET A 96 -50.84 -16.59 -4.87
N LEU A 97 -51.72 -16.02 -5.69
CA LEU A 97 -53.17 -16.08 -5.49
C LEU A 97 -53.78 -17.39 -6.02
N LEU A 98 -53.08 -18.14 -6.88
CA LEU A 98 -53.63 -19.37 -7.49
C LEU A 98 -54.15 -20.40 -6.46
N PRO A 99 -53.44 -20.73 -5.38
CA PRO A 99 -53.93 -21.70 -4.39
C PRO A 99 -55.14 -21.17 -3.61
N LEU A 100 -55.17 -19.86 -3.33
CA LEU A 100 -56.30 -19.20 -2.69
C LEU A 100 -57.53 -19.21 -3.60
N LEU A 101 -57.38 -18.89 -4.88
CA LEU A 101 -58.45 -18.95 -5.87
C LEU A 101 -58.96 -20.38 -6.05
N ALA A 102 -58.07 -21.38 -6.05
CA ALA A 102 -58.44 -22.79 -6.08
C ALA A 102 -59.28 -23.18 -4.85
N TRP A 103 -58.87 -22.75 -3.65
CA TRP A 103 -59.65 -22.95 -2.42
C TRP A 103 -61.05 -22.31 -2.50
N LEU A 104 -61.12 -21.05 -2.91
CA LEU A 104 -62.39 -20.32 -3.05
C LEU A 104 -63.30 -20.96 -4.10
N GLY A 105 -62.75 -21.48 -5.19
CA GLY A 105 -63.51 -22.20 -6.23
C GLY A 105 -64.00 -23.56 -5.78
N LEU A 106 -63.12 -24.40 -5.20
CA LEU A 106 -63.48 -25.74 -4.71
C LEU A 106 -64.55 -25.69 -3.62
N ARG A 107 -64.56 -24.62 -2.81
CA ARG A 107 -65.59 -24.38 -1.80
C ARG A 107 -66.99 -24.21 -2.39
N GLN A 108 -67.12 -23.69 -3.60
CA GLN A 108 -68.43 -23.48 -4.24
C GLN A 108 -69.03 -24.79 -4.80
N LEU A 109 -68.25 -25.88 -4.83
CA LEU A 109 -68.71 -27.15 -5.35
C LEU A 109 -69.47 -27.94 -4.24
N PRO A 110 -70.73 -28.35 -4.50
CA PRO A 110 -71.53 -29.09 -3.53
C PRO A 110 -70.88 -30.44 -3.17
N GLY A 111 -70.99 -30.85 -1.91
CA GLY A 111 -70.41 -32.10 -1.39
C GLY A 111 -68.88 -32.12 -1.16
N LEU A 112 -68.12 -31.16 -1.70
CA LEU A 112 -66.65 -31.16 -1.62
C LEU A 112 -66.08 -30.45 -0.39
N THR A 113 -66.80 -29.57 0.29
CA THR A 113 -66.31 -28.90 1.51
C THR A 113 -67.30 -28.94 2.67
N GLU A 114 -68.31 -29.80 2.56
CA GLU A 114 -69.36 -29.94 3.57
C GLU A 114 -68.82 -30.64 4.84
N THR A 115 -67.94 -31.62 4.66
CA THR A 115 -67.31 -32.35 5.77
C THR A 115 -65.96 -31.73 6.16
N ARG A 116 -65.60 -31.87 7.44
CA ARG A 116 -64.37 -31.30 8.01
C ARG A 116 -63.13 -32.01 7.45
N GLU A 117 -63.24 -33.32 7.26
CA GLU A 117 -62.26 -34.22 6.69
C GLU A 117 -61.89 -33.76 5.27
N MET A 118 -62.89 -33.47 4.44
CA MET A 118 -62.66 -33.04 3.07
C MET A 118 -62.00 -31.66 3.00
N ARG A 119 -62.34 -30.73 3.91
CA ARG A 119 -61.61 -29.45 4.02
C ARG A 119 -60.14 -29.66 4.37
N VAL A 120 -59.83 -30.56 5.30
CA VAL A 120 -58.42 -30.88 5.66
C VAL A 120 -57.68 -31.51 4.48
N ILE A 121 -58.33 -32.44 3.75
CA ILE A 121 -57.73 -33.09 2.58
C ILE A 121 -57.43 -32.04 1.49
N ILE A 122 -58.41 -31.20 1.14
CA ILE A 122 -58.23 -30.16 0.12
C ILE A 122 -57.12 -29.19 0.55
N MET A 123 -57.12 -28.73 1.80
CA MET A 123 -56.08 -27.83 2.29
C MET A 123 -54.70 -28.47 2.27
N SER A 124 -54.58 -29.76 2.63
CA SER A 124 -53.32 -30.48 2.53
C SER A 124 -52.82 -30.59 1.10
N LEU A 125 -53.71 -30.86 0.13
CA LEU A 125 -53.37 -30.93 -1.29
C LEU A 125 -52.99 -29.57 -1.88
N LEU A 126 -53.52 -28.46 -1.37
CA LEU A 126 -53.19 -27.12 -1.83
C LEU A 126 -51.91 -26.55 -1.16
N THR A 127 -51.70 -26.83 0.13
CA THR A 127 -50.60 -26.24 0.90
C THR A 127 -49.29 -27.00 0.75
N ALA A 128 -49.31 -28.33 0.64
CA ALA A 128 -48.08 -29.11 0.56
C ALA A 128 -47.25 -28.86 -0.71
N PRO A 129 -47.83 -28.74 -1.92
CA PRO A 129 -47.06 -28.38 -3.11
C PRO A 129 -46.36 -27.02 -2.99
N LEU A 130 -46.96 -26.06 -2.27
CA LEU A 130 -46.33 -24.77 -2.00
C LEU A 130 -45.13 -24.92 -1.07
N SER A 131 -45.27 -25.68 0.02
CA SER A 131 -44.14 -25.95 0.92
C SER A 131 -42.99 -26.66 0.20
N LEU A 132 -43.30 -27.65 -0.65
CA LEU A 132 -42.30 -28.33 -1.48
C LEU A 132 -41.67 -27.39 -2.53
N GLY A 133 -42.46 -26.49 -3.11
CA GLY A 133 -41.97 -25.45 -4.02
C GLY A 133 -40.99 -24.48 -3.34
N ILE A 134 -41.27 -24.06 -2.10
CA ILE A 134 -40.34 -23.26 -1.28
C ILE A 134 -39.07 -24.06 -0.98
N ALA A 135 -39.20 -25.34 -0.64
CA ALA A 135 -38.07 -26.23 -0.40
C ALA A 135 -37.16 -26.33 -1.64
N TRP A 136 -37.76 -26.42 -2.83
CA TRP A 136 -37.03 -26.44 -4.10
C TRP A 136 -36.28 -25.15 -4.38
N GLU A 137 -36.87 -23.98 -4.12
CA GLU A 137 -36.18 -22.70 -4.33
C GLU A 137 -34.92 -22.60 -3.45
N PHE A 138 -34.98 -23.03 -2.20
CA PHE A 138 -33.79 -23.10 -1.34
C PHE A 138 -32.78 -24.16 -1.79
N TRP A 139 -33.24 -25.30 -2.33
CA TRP A 139 -32.38 -26.37 -2.83
C TRP A 139 -31.60 -25.99 -4.09
N ARG A 140 -32.26 -25.28 -5.00
CA ARG A 140 -31.75 -24.96 -6.33
C ARG A 140 -30.52 -24.07 -6.31
N ASP A 141 -30.42 -23.18 -5.32
CA ASP A 141 -29.42 -22.11 -5.31
C ASP A 141 -28.43 -22.28 -4.14
N ARG A 142 -27.81 -23.45 -4.04
CA ARG A 142 -26.89 -23.80 -2.93
C ARG A 142 -25.46 -23.25 -3.07
N ALA A 143 -25.20 -22.43 -4.08
CA ALA A 143 -23.87 -21.86 -4.32
C ALA A 143 -23.41 -20.97 -3.17
N GLU A 144 -24.32 -20.18 -2.58
CA GLU A 144 -24.06 -19.34 -1.42
C GLU A 144 -24.61 -19.98 -0.13
N HIS A 145 -23.78 -20.04 0.92
CA HIS A 145 -24.17 -20.49 2.27
C HIS A 145 -24.94 -21.84 2.30
N ARG A 146 -24.34 -22.86 1.67
CA ARG A 146 -24.89 -24.22 1.46
C ARG A 146 -25.58 -24.84 2.68
N LEU A 147 -25.02 -24.68 3.87
CA LEU A 147 -25.56 -25.26 5.11
C LEU A 147 -26.99 -24.77 5.39
N PHE A 148 -27.16 -23.45 5.55
CA PHE A 148 -28.44 -22.86 5.92
C PHE A 148 -29.52 -23.04 4.83
N ARG A 149 -29.12 -22.98 3.55
CA ARG A 149 -30.06 -23.25 2.44
C ARG A 149 -30.51 -24.71 2.40
N THR A 150 -29.61 -25.65 2.69
CA THR A 150 -29.95 -27.08 2.79
C THR A 150 -30.89 -27.33 3.98
N LEU A 151 -30.61 -26.71 5.12
CA LEU A 151 -31.46 -26.79 6.32
C LEU A 151 -32.86 -26.21 6.07
N LEU A 152 -32.96 -25.05 5.43
CA LEU A 152 -34.24 -24.46 5.05
C LEU A 152 -35.01 -25.35 4.08
N SER A 153 -34.34 -25.84 3.03
CA SER A 153 -34.93 -26.77 2.06
C SER A 153 -35.50 -28.02 2.75
N PHE A 154 -34.69 -28.67 3.60
CA PHE A 154 -35.12 -29.84 4.37
C PHE A 154 -36.32 -29.53 5.27
N SER A 155 -36.30 -28.40 5.98
CA SER A 155 -37.37 -27.99 6.88
C SER A 155 -38.70 -27.81 6.13
N PHE A 156 -38.69 -27.16 4.97
CA PHE A 156 -39.89 -26.99 4.12
C PHE A 156 -40.34 -28.29 3.46
N ALA A 157 -39.40 -29.16 3.09
CA ALA A 157 -39.73 -30.48 2.56
C ALA A 157 -40.43 -31.34 3.62
N LEU A 158 -39.89 -31.38 4.83
CA LEU A 158 -40.49 -32.05 5.98
C LEU A 158 -41.88 -31.50 6.29
N GLN A 159 -42.04 -30.17 6.31
CA GLN A 159 -43.35 -29.53 6.48
C GLN A 159 -44.36 -29.99 5.43
N GLY A 160 -43.98 -29.99 4.15
CA GLY A 160 -44.84 -30.42 3.04
C GLY A 160 -45.26 -31.88 3.17
N VAL A 161 -44.33 -32.77 3.52
CA VAL A 161 -44.61 -34.20 3.74
C VAL A 161 -45.55 -34.41 4.92
N LEU A 162 -45.31 -33.76 6.06
CA LEU A 162 -46.18 -33.87 7.24
C LEU A 162 -47.59 -33.35 6.97
N VAL A 163 -47.73 -32.30 6.16
CA VAL A 163 -49.03 -31.78 5.74
C VAL A 163 -49.75 -32.77 4.81
N LEU A 164 -49.05 -33.44 3.88
CA LEU A 164 -49.64 -34.49 3.04
C LEU A 164 -50.08 -35.71 3.85
N LEU A 165 -49.32 -36.10 4.87
CA LEU A 165 -49.67 -37.22 5.76
C LEU A 165 -51.00 -37.00 6.51
N ARG A 166 -51.53 -35.77 6.56
CA ARG A 166 -52.89 -35.52 7.08
C ARG A 166 -53.98 -36.15 6.21
N VAL A 167 -53.75 -36.35 4.91
CA VAL A 167 -54.73 -36.94 3.98
C VAL A 167 -55.09 -38.38 4.36
N PRO A 168 -54.13 -39.33 4.45
CA PRO A 168 -54.47 -40.69 4.88
C PRO A 168 -55.00 -40.75 6.31
N VAL A 169 -54.55 -39.86 7.21
CA VAL A 169 -55.09 -39.77 8.58
C VAL A 169 -56.55 -39.33 8.58
N ALA A 170 -56.93 -38.35 7.75
CA ALA A 170 -58.30 -37.89 7.61
C ALA A 170 -59.21 -38.97 6.99
N LEU A 171 -58.69 -39.73 6.01
CA LEU A 171 -59.43 -40.84 5.38
C LEU A 171 -59.60 -42.04 6.33
N ALA A 172 -58.61 -42.33 7.18
CA ALA A 172 -58.64 -43.45 8.11
C ALA A 172 -59.50 -43.20 9.36
N GLN A 173 -60.02 -41.98 9.56
CA GLN A 173 -60.74 -41.60 10.79
C GLN A 173 -62.04 -40.82 10.47
N PRO A 174 -63.12 -41.51 10.05
CA PRO A 174 -64.36 -40.87 9.60
C PRO A 174 -65.17 -40.16 10.70
N GLU A 175 -64.86 -40.36 11.98
CA GLU A 175 -65.67 -39.88 13.12
C GLU A 175 -65.21 -38.51 13.70
N TRP A 176 -64.79 -37.50 12.91
CA TRP A 176 -64.56 -36.13 13.46
C TRP A 176 -65.87 -35.34 13.75
N HIS A 177 -66.99 -36.05 13.82
CA HIS A 177 -68.33 -35.48 13.82
C HIS A 177 -68.84 -35.09 15.22
N ALA A 178 -68.27 -35.62 16.30
CA ALA A 178 -68.78 -35.41 17.65
C ALA A 178 -68.04 -34.28 18.39
N GLY A 179 -68.45 -33.02 18.16
CA GLY A 179 -68.15 -31.89 19.06
C GLY A 179 -67.56 -30.62 18.41
N PRO A 180 -67.62 -29.48 19.12
CA PRO A 180 -66.98 -28.21 18.72
C PRO A 180 -65.45 -28.23 18.91
N GLU A 181 -64.94 -29.15 19.73
CA GLU A 181 -63.52 -29.24 20.06
C GLU A 181 -62.72 -29.98 18.98
N LEU A 182 -61.47 -29.54 18.78
CA LEU A 182 -60.50 -30.27 17.95
C LEU A 182 -60.14 -31.59 18.65
N PRO A 183 -59.88 -32.68 17.90
CA PRO A 183 -59.48 -33.94 18.51
C PRO A 183 -58.22 -33.71 19.37
N GLN A 184 -58.30 -33.91 20.68
CA GLN A 184 -57.14 -33.92 21.58
C GLN A 184 -56.32 -35.21 21.37
N ARG A 185 -55.88 -35.42 20.13
CA ARG A 185 -55.07 -36.57 19.74
C ARG A 185 -53.62 -36.10 19.63
N LEU A 186 -52.72 -36.94 20.15
CA LEU A 186 -51.27 -36.72 20.16
C LEU A 186 -50.74 -36.21 18.80
N TRP A 187 -51.26 -36.75 17.70
CA TRP A 187 -50.93 -36.33 16.33
C TRP A 187 -51.15 -34.82 16.07
N PHE A 188 -52.29 -34.24 16.46
CA PHE A 188 -52.57 -32.82 16.21
C PHE A 188 -51.62 -31.92 17.00
N SER A 189 -51.37 -32.27 18.26
CA SER A 189 -50.42 -31.55 19.11
C SER A 189 -48.99 -31.62 18.55
N LEU A 190 -48.57 -32.78 18.03
CA LEU A 190 -47.27 -32.94 17.38
C LEU A 190 -47.13 -32.08 16.12
N VAL A 191 -48.17 -32.01 15.28
CA VAL A 191 -48.18 -31.18 14.06
C VAL A 191 -48.12 -29.69 14.40
N LEU A 192 -48.81 -29.23 15.44
CA LEU A 192 -48.75 -27.84 15.88
C LEU A 192 -47.37 -27.48 16.46
N VAL A 193 -46.83 -28.33 17.35
CA VAL A 193 -45.49 -28.16 17.90
C VAL A 193 -44.44 -28.13 16.76
N GLN A 194 -44.56 -29.03 15.79
CA GLN A 194 -43.68 -29.05 14.62
C GLN A 194 -43.80 -27.77 13.78
N GLY A 195 -45.01 -27.24 13.56
CA GLY A 195 -45.21 -25.98 12.86
C GLY A 195 -44.60 -24.78 13.59
N MET A 196 -44.68 -24.76 14.93
CA MET A 196 -44.02 -23.74 15.77
C MET A 196 -42.50 -23.83 15.65
N LEU A 197 -41.93 -25.04 15.79
CA LEU A 197 -40.49 -25.28 15.63
C LEU A 197 -40.02 -24.91 14.22
N HIS A 198 -40.80 -25.21 13.18
CA HIS A 198 -40.51 -24.82 11.81
C HIS A 198 -40.43 -23.29 11.66
N CYS A 199 -41.38 -22.53 12.22
CA CYS A 199 -41.36 -21.06 12.18
C CYS A 199 -40.10 -20.46 12.84
N VAL A 200 -39.73 -20.94 14.04
CA VAL A 200 -38.48 -20.50 14.71
C VAL A 200 -37.25 -20.87 13.91
N PHE A 201 -37.16 -22.13 13.49
CA PHE A 201 -36.00 -22.68 12.79
C PHE A 201 -35.73 -21.96 11.48
N THR A 202 -36.76 -21.76 10.66
CA THR A 202 -36.66 -21.05 9.39
C THR A 202 -36.23 -19.60 9.59
N SER A 203 -36.75 -18.92 10.63
CA SER A 203 -36.36 -17.55 10.96
C SER A 203 -34.89 -17.46 11.38
N PHE A 204 -34.40 -18.39 12.21
CA PHE A 204 -32.98 -18.42 12.57
C PHE A 204 -32.09 -18.65 11.34
N CYS A 205 -32.44 -19.61 10.48
CA CYS A 205 -31.65 -19.89 9.28
C CYS A 205 -31.66 -18.71 8.29
N LEU A 206 -32.81 -18.02 8.13
CA LEU A 206 -32.92 -16.85 7.27
C LEU A 206 -32.09 -15.66 7.80
N MET A 207 -32.07 -15.48 9.13
CA MET A 207 -31.24 -14.47 9.80
C MET A 207 -29.75 -14.74 9.59
N ALA A 208 -29.32 -16.00 9.76
CA ALA A 208 -27.94 -16.39 9.52
C ALA A 208 -27.51 -16.15 8.06
N LEU A 209 -28.37 -16.49 7.10
CA LEU A 209 -28.15 -16.19 5.67
C LEU A 209 -28.03 -14.70 5.40
N PHE A 210 -28.91 -13.89 5.98
CA PHE A 210 -28.91 -12.44 5.82
C PHE A 210 -27.63 -11.82 6.38
N ARG A 211 -27.24 -12.21 7.60
CA ARG A 211 -26.03 -11.72 8.26
C ARG A 211 -24.76 -12.08 7.47
N ALA A 212 -24.65 -13.33 7.03
CA ALA A 212 -23.48 -13.80 6.30
C ALA A 212 -23.29 -13.08 4.96
N ARG A 213 -24.38 -12.80 4.23
CA ARG A 213 -24.34 -11.96 3.02
C ARG A 213 -23.94 -10.51 3.31
N GLY A 214 -24.40 -9.95 4.43
CA GLY A 214 -24.03 -8.61 4.87
C GLY A 214 -22.53 -8.48 5.14
N GLU A 215 -21.97 -9.44 5.88
CA GLU A 215 -20.54 -9.51 6.21
C GLU A 215 -19.68 -9.66 4.94
N GLN A 216 -20.06 -10.55 4.01
CA GLN A 216 -19.30 -10.76 2.77
C GLN A 216 -19.28 -9.51 1.87
N ARG A 217 -20.39 -8.78 1.77
CA ARG A 217 -20.44 -7.50 1.02
C ARG A 217 -19.58 -6.43 1.67
N ALA A 218 -19.57 -6.34 2.99
CA ALA A 218 -18.74 -5.39 3.71
C ALA A 218 -17.24 -5.68 3.50
N LEU A 219 -16.85 -6.95 3.58
CA LEU A 219 -15.48 -7.40 3.30
C LEU A 219 -15.05 -7.09 1.86
N ALA A 220 -15.90 -7.42 0.87
CA ALA A 220 -15.61 -7.14 -0.53
C ALA A 220 -15.48 -5.63 -0.83
N ALA A 221 -16.36 -4.80 -0.25
CA ALA A 221 -16.29 -3.35 -0.39
C ALA A 221 -15.01 -2.78 0.25
N SER A 222 -14.61 -3.28 1.41
CA SER A 222 -13.37 -2.89 2.08
C SER A 222 -12.13 -3.28 1.28
N ALA A 223 -12.10 -4.49 0.73
CA ALA A 223 -11.00 -4.97 -0.11
C ALA A 223 -10.85 -4.11 -1.38
N ALA A 224 -11.96 -3.85 -2.08
CA ALA A 224 -11.95 -3.01 -3.29
C ALA A 224 -11.49 -1.56 -3.01
N ALA A 225 -11.91 -0.97 -1.88
CA ALA A 225 -11.45 0.36 -1.48
C ALA A 225 -9.95 0.40 -1.20
N ARG A 226 -9.41 -0.64 -0.55
CA ARG A 226 -7.97 -0.77 -0.27
C ARG A 226 -7.16 -0.91 -1.55
N GLU A 227 -7.58 -1.78 -2.47
CA GLU A 227 -6.89 -1.99 -3.75
C GLU A 227 -6.86 -0.71 -4.59
N ALA A 228 -7.95 0.05 -4.64
CA ALA A 228 -8.00 1.34 -5.31
C ALA A 228 -7.02 2.38 -4.70
N ALA A 229 -6.91 2.41 -3.37
CA ALA A 229 -5.98 3.30 -2.67
C ALA A 229 -4.51 2.92 -2.96
N GLU A 230 -4.18 1.64 -2.90
CA GLU A 230 -2.83 1.12 -3.21
C GLU A 230 -2.43 1.39 -4.66
N ALA A 231 -3.35 1.20 -5.61
CA ALA A 231 -3.12 1.48 -7.04
C ALA A 231 -2.83 2.98 -7.29
N SER A 232 -3.59 3.87 -6.64
CA SER A 232 -3.39 5.32 -6.72
C SER A 232 -2.00 5.73 -6.21
N ASN A 233 -1.60 5.19 -5.05
CA ASN A 233 -0.29 5.50 -4.48
C ASN A 233 0.86 4.97 -5.36
N ALA A 234 0.70 3.77 -5.92
CA ALA A 234 1.66 3.19 -6.85
C ALA A 234 1.83 4.03 -8.12
N ALA A 235 0.74 4.58 -8.67
CA ALA A 235 0.76 5.47 -9.82
C ALA A 235 1.47 6.79 -9.50
N LYS A 236 1.18 7.42 -8.35
CA LYS A 236 1.82 8.66 -7.89
C LYS A 236 3.34 8.50 -7.81
N SER A 237 3.86 7.44 -7.18
CA SER A 237 5.32 7.27 -7.08
C SER A 237 5.97 6.98 -8.45
N ARG A 238 5.33 6.20 -9.34
CA ARG A 238 5.86 5.96 -10.69
C ARG A 238 5.94 7.23 -11.52
N PHE A 239 4.92 8.08 -11.41
CA PHE A 239 4.91 9.39 -12.05
C PHE A 239 6.06 10.26 -11.55
N LEU A 240 6.23 10.38 -10.24
CA LEU A 240 7.31 11.18 -9.64
C LEU A 240 8.69 10.66 -10.05
N ALA A 241 8.91 9.34 -10.06
CA ALA A 241 10.18 8.74 -10.47
C ALA A 241 10.54 9.08 -11.94
N ARG A 242 9.58 8.94 -12.87
CA ARG A 242 9.79 9.34 -14.28
C ARG A 242 10.06 10.83 -14.42
N MET A 243 9.23 11.67 -13.78
CA MET A 243 9.37 13.12 -13.84
C MET A 243 10.73 13.58 -13.32
N SER A 244 11.26 12.96 -12.27
CA SER A 244 12.59 13.32 -11.78
C SER A 244 13.69 13.00 -12.78
N HIS A 245 13.64 11.85 -13.46
CA HIS A 245 14.62 11.52 -14.50
C HIS A 245 14.55 12.53 -15.65
N GLU A 246 13.34 12.86 -16.12
CA GLU A 246 13.08 13.86 -17.16
C GLU A 246 13.54 15.28 -16.77
N LEU A 247 13.49 15.63 -15.48
CA LEU A 247 13.97 16.92 -14.97
C LEU A 247 15.49 16.92 -14.75
N ARG A 248 16.09 15.79 -14.35
CA ARG A 248 17.52 15.67 -14.04
C ARG A 248 18.39 15.82 -15.27
N THR A 249 18.00 15.23 -16.40
CA THR A 249 18.76 15.26 -17.66
C THR A 249 19.02 16.67 -18.19
N PRO A 250 18.00 17.53 -18.44
CA PRO A 250 18.25 18.89 -18.90
C PRO A 250 18.99 19.74 -17.86
N LEU A 251 18.72 19.53 -16.57
CA LEU A 251 19.36 20.28 -15.49
C LEU A 251 20.86 19.98 -15.38
N ASN A 252 21.26 18.72 -15.53
CA ASN A 252 22.66 18.31 -15.60
C ASN A 252 23.39 18.98 -16.76
N GLY A 253 22.71 19.13 -17.90
CA GLY A 253 23.24 19.85 -19.05
C GLY A 253 23.48 21.34 -18.79
N VAL A 254 22.50 22.03 -18.18
CA VAL A 254 22.62 23.44 -17.77
C VAL A 254 23.76 23.62 -16.77
N LEU A 255 23.85 22.75 -15.78
CA LEU A 255 24.93 22.77 -14.78
C LEU A 255 26.30 22.52 -15.39
N GLY A 256 26.39 21.57 -16.33
CA GLY A 256 27.62 21.30 -17.07
C GLY A 256 28.10 22.52 -17.86
N MET A 257 27.18 23.19 -18.57
CA MET A 257 27.50 24.40 -19.33
C MET A 257 27.92 25.57 -18.41
N ALA A 258 27.21 25.77 -17.30
CA ALA A 258 27.57 26.79 -16.32
C ALA A 258 28.96 26.52 -15.71
N GLN A 259 29.34 25.26 -15.47
CA GLN A 259 30.70 24.92 -15.03
C GLN A 259 31.75 25.23 -16.10
N ILE A 260 31.47 24.91 -17.36
CA ILE A 260 32.39 25.19 -18.48
C ILE A 260 32.60 26.68 -18.65
N LEU A 261 31.52 27.47 -18.63
CA LEU A 261 31.61 28.92 -18.71
C LEU A 261 32.40 29.47 -17.52
N GLY A 262 32.08 29.05 -16.30
CA GLY A 262 32.73 29.57 -15.09
C GLY A 262 34.24 29.30 -15.03
N ALA A 263 34.72 28.24 -15.72
CA ALA A 263 36.14 27.90 -15.80
C ALA A 263 36.92 28.76 -16.81
N ARG A 264 36.27 29.60 -17.62
CA ARG A 264 36.95 30.45 -18.58
C ARG A 264 37.61 31.66 -17.90
N ASN A 265 38.83 31.98 -18.32
CA ASN A 265 39.59 33.13 -17.81
C ASN A 265 39.34 34.43 -18.58
N ASP A 266 38.61 34.37 -19.70
CA ASP A 266 38.29 35.50 -20.57
C ASP A 266 36.92 36.14 -20.29
N LEU A 267 36.21 35.67 -19.26
CA LEU A 267 34.91 36.22 -18.87
C LEU A 267 35.05 37.52 -18.06
N PRO A 268 34.31 38.59 -18.43
CA PRO A 268 34.18 39.78 -17.60
C PRO A 268 33.62 39.45 -16.20
N GLY A 269 34.04 40.19 -15.18
CA GLY A 269 33.63 39.99 -13.78
C GLY A 269 32.11 39.78 -13.57
N PRO A 270 31.23 40.64 -14.13
CA PRO A 270 29.78 40.48 -14.01
C PRO A 270 29.25 39.16 -14.61
N ALA A 271 29.74 38.78 -15.79
CA ALA A 271 29.34 37.54 -16.45
C ALA A 271 29.79 36.29 -15.67
N ARG A 272 30.94 36.35 -14.98
CA ARG A 272 31.41 35.26 -14.11
C ARG A 272 30.50 35.10 -12.88
N GLU A 273 30.00 36.20 -12.34
CA GLU A 273 29.04 36.18 -11.23
C GLU A 273 27.66 35.63 -11.66
N GLU A 274 27.16 36.04 -12.83
CA GLU A 274 25.93 35.49 -13.42
C GLU A 274 26.01 33.97 -13.62
N VAL A 275 27.13 33.48 -14.15
CA VAL A 275 27.37 32.04 -14.32
C VAL A 275 27.43 31.32 -12.96
N ALA A 276 28.03 31.93 -11.94
CA ALA A 276 28.05 31.38 -10.58
C ALA A 276 26.64 31.34 -9.96
N VAL A 277 25.77 32.32 -10.25
CA VAL A 277 24.37 32.33 -9.84
C VAL A 277 23.59 31.21 -10.54
N ILE A 278 23.71 31.05 -11.86
CA ILE A 278 23.07 29.95 -12.61
C ILE A 278 23.47 28.59 -12.05
N ASN A 279 24.76 28.40 -11.74
CA ASN A 279 25.26 27.15 -11.18
C ASN A 279 24.69 26.86 -9.78
N ARG A 280 24.65 27.87 -8.90
CA ARG A 280 24.02 27.74 -7.56
C ARG A 280 22.53 27.43 -7.67
N ALA A 281 21.79 28.14 -8.52
CA ALA A 281 20.37 27.92 -8.73
C ALA A 281 20.06 26.53 -9.29
N GLY A 282 20.86 26.05 -10.26
CA GLY A 282 20.68 24.71 -10.83
C GLY A 282 20.96 23.59 -9.82
N ARG A 283 21.99 23.73 -8.98
CA ARG A 283 22.30 22.74 -7.93
C ARG A 283 21.19 22.68 -6.89
N HIS A 284 20.66 23.86 -6.54
CA HIS A 284 19.53 23.97 -5.62
C HIS A 284 18.27 23.30 -6.16
N LEU A 285 17.94 23.52 -7.45
CA LEU A 285 16.81 22.84 -8.10
C LEU A 285 16.98 21.31 -8.16
N LEU A 286 18.22 20.84 -8.37
CA LEU A 286 18.49 19.41 -8.39
C LEU A 286 18.29 18.77 -7.02
N ALA A 287 18.76 19.44 -5.95
CA ALA A 287 18.53 19.02 -4.58
C ALA A 287 17.02 18.94 -4.27
N LEU A 288 16.26 19.96 -4.67
CA LEU A 288 14.80 19.99 -4.56
C LEU A 288 14.10 18.79 -5.19
N VAL A 289 14.48 18.47 -6.43
CA VAL A 289 13.88 17.36 -7.16
C VAL A 289 14.19 16.03 -6.46
N ASN A 290 15.42 15.87 -5.96
CA ASN A 290 15.80 14.67 -5.21
C ASN A 290 15.07 14.58 -3.87
N ASP A 291 14.89 15.69 -3.16
CA ASP A 291 14.16 15.77 -1.90
C ASP A 291 12.70 15.34 -2.05
N VAL A 292 12.01 15.81 -3.10
CA VAL A 292 10.62 15.41 -3.41
C VAL A 292 10.53 13.93 -3.74
N LEU A 293 11.53 13.37 -4.44
CA LEU A 293 11.59 11.95 -4.71
C LEU A 293 11.78 11.12 -3.44
N ASP A 294 12.75 11.51 -2.60
CA ASP A 294 13.04 10.82 -1.35
C ASP A 294 11.78 10.77 -0.47
N LEU A 295 11.07 11.90 -0.34
CA LEU A 295 9.79 11.94 0.37
C LEU A 295 8.76 10.97 -0.22
N ALA A 296 8.61 10.95 -1.55
CA ALA A 296 7.67 10.06 -2.22
C ALA A 296 8.01 8.56 -2.10
N GLN A 297 9.31 8.23 -1.99
CA GLN A 297 9.77 6.86 -1.75
C GLN A 297 9.51 6.42 -0.30
N VAL A 298 9.71 7.33 0.65
CA VAL A 298 9.38 7.12 2.06
C VAL A 298 7.88 6.91 2.25
N GLU A 299 7.02 7.80 1.72
CA GLU A 299 5.56 7.69 1.81
C GLU A 299 5.05 6.35 1.24
N ALA A 300 5.73 5.83 0.22
CA ALA A 300 5.36 4.57 -0.42
C ALA A 300 5.95 3.33 0.25
N GLY A 301 6.72 3.47 1.34
CA GLY A 301 7.40 2.37 2.03
C GLY A 301 8.42 1.62 1.14
N ARG A 302 8.93 2.27 0.09
CA ARG A 302 9.81 1.67 -0.94
C ARG A 302 11.27 2.08 -0.81
N LEU A 303 11.62 2.78 0.26
CA LEU A 303 13.00 3.17 0.52
C LEU A 303 13.87 1.93 0.78
N THR A 304 14.80 1.63 -0.11
CA THR A 304 15.82 0.60 0.09
C THR A 304 16.99 1.17 0.87
N LEU A 305 17.31 0.55 2.01
CA LEU A 305 18.44 0.96 2.86
C LEU A 305 19.63 0.02 2.65
N ALA A 306 20.81 0.59 2.41
CA ALA A 306 22.04 -0.18 2.43
C ALA A 306 22.38 -0.61 3.86
N ARG A 307 22.91 -1.83 4.02
CA ARG A 307 23.50 -2.32 5.28
C ARG A 307 24.99 -2.56 5.06
N GLU A 308 25.79 -1.55 5.32
CA GLU A 308 27.25 -1.61 5.21
C GLU A 308 27.94 -1.15 6.51
N PRO A 309 29.17 -1.60 6.80
CA PRO A 309 29.97 -1.04 7.89
C PRO A 309 30.30 0.44 7.60
N VAL A 310 29.83 1.34 8.46
CA VAL A 310 30.01 2.78 8.34
C VAL A 310 30.98 3.27 9.43
N PRO A 311 32.17 3.78 9.07
CA PRO A 311 33.09 4.39 10.04
C PRO A 311 32.46 5.65 10.64
N LEU A 312 32.08 5.58 11.93
CA LEU A 312 31.24 6.59 12.58
C LEU A 312 31.93 7.95 12.63
N ARG A 313 33.18 7.99 13.11
CA ARG A 313 33.96 9.24 13.23
C ARG A 313 34.15 9.93 11.88
N ALA A 314 34.55 9.17 10.84
CA ALA A 314 34.78 9.72 9.51
C ALA A 314 33.49 10.24 8.85
N LEU A 315 32.34 9.59 9.12
CA LEU A 315 31.03 10.08 8.68
C LEU A 315 30.71 11.45 9.29
N LEU A 316 30.82 11.56 10.62
CA LEU A 316 30.50 12.76 11.39
C LEU A 316 31.41 13.93 11.00
N GLU A 317 32.72 13.70 10.99
CA GLU A 317 33.71 14.71 10.61
C GLU A 317 33.49 15.18 9.17
N GLY A 318 33.31 14.24 8.23
CA GLY A 318 33.05 14.58 6.84
C GLY A 318 31.74 15.35 6.62
N ALA A 319 30.71 15.13 7.45
CA ALA A 319 29.48 15.92 7.39
C ALA A 319 29.70 17.36 7.89
N LEU A 320 30.44 17.52 9.00
CA LEU A 320 30.77 18.83 9.55
C LEU A 320 31.69 19.64 8.62
N GLU A 321 32.66 19.00 7.96
CA GLU A 321 33.55 19.67 7.01
C GLU A 321 32.79 20.35 5.86
N LEU A 322 31.70 19.72 5.39
CA LEU A 322 30.86 20.29 4.33
C LEU A 322 30.13 21.56 4.78
N LEU A 323 29.84 21.69 6.06
CA LEU A 323 29.12 22.84 6.64
C LEU A 323 30.05 23.92 7.21
N ARG A 324 31.35 23.65 7.33
CA ARG A 324 32.35 24.62 7.84
C ARG A 324 32.34 25.95 7.08
N PRO A 325 32.30 26.01 5.73
CA PRO A 325 32.33 27.29 5.03
C PRO A 325 31.17 28.22 5.40
N GLU A 326 29.96 27.67 5.53
CA GLU A 326 28.77 28.43 5.91
C GLU A 326 28.84 28.88 7.37
N ALA A 327 29.25 27.99 8.27
CA ALA A 327 29.42 28.31 9.68
C ALA A 327 30.50 29.39 9.89
N SER A 328 31.66 29.27 9.24
CA SER A 328 32.73 30.27 9.29
C SER A 328 32.30 31.61 8.70
N GLY A 329 31.49 31.62 7.64
CA GLY A 329 30.92 32.86 7.07
C GLY A 329 30.00 33.61 8.04
N LYS A 330 29.39 32.90 9.01
CA LYS A 330 28.60 33.48 10.09
C LYS A 330 29.37 33.58 11.42
N SER A 331 30.66 33.23 11.47
CA SER A 331 31.43 33.10 12.71
C SER A 331 30.74 32.20 13.77
N VAL A 332 30.06 31.15 13.32
CA VAL A 332 29.42 30.15 14.18
C VAL A 332 30.43 29.03 14.45
N ALA A 333 30.65 28.70 15.74
CA ALA A 333 31.55 27.62 16.11
C ALA A 333 30.87 26.25 15.98
N LEU A 334 31.45 25.33 15.21
CA LEU A 334 31.01 23.94 15.09
C LEU A 334 31.84 23.04 16.02
N ARG A 335 31.18 22.24 16.86
CA ARG A 335 31.83 21.30 17.79
C ARG A 335 31.29 19.88 17.60
N LEU A 336 32.18 18.90 17.69
CA LEU A 336 31.86 17.47 17.66
C LEU A 336 32.25 16.83 18.98
N GLU A 337 31.31 16.17 19.64
CA GLU A 337 31.52 15.46 20.90
C GLU A 337 31.02 14.01 20.74
N LEU A 338 31.92 13.03 20.92
CA LEU A 338 31.54 11.61 20.95
C LEU A 338 31.67 11.13 22.40
N GLU A 339 30.59 10.59 22.96
CA GLU A 339 30.62 10.04 24.31
C GLU A 339 31.42 8.72 24.37
N PRO A 340 32.08 8.43 25.50
CA PRO A 340 32.76 7.16 25.71
C PRO A 340 31.79 5.97 25.52
N GLY A 341 32.19 4.98 24.74
CA GLY A 341 31.37 3.79 24.45
C GLY A 341 30.69 3.77 23.07
N CYS A 342 30.82 4.83 22.27
CA CYS A 342 30.41 4.78 20.87
C CYS A 342 31.30 3.80 20.07
N PRO A 343 30.73 2.93 19.22
CA PRO A 343 31.51 2.01 18.39
C PRO A 343 32.28 2.77 17.28
N GLU A 344 33.41 2.20 16.85
CA GLU A 344 34.22 2.79 15.76
C GLU A 344 33.48 2.78 14.41
N ALA A 345 32.65 1.77 14.20
CA ALA A 345 31.76 1.66 13.05
C ALA A 345 30.40 1.10 13.43
N VAL A 346 29.39 1.42 12.62
CA VAL A 346 28.03 0.94 12.75
C VAL A 346 27.53 0.33 11.45
N LEU A 347 26.62 -0.63 11.53
CA LEU A 347 25.97 -1.19 10.36
C LEU A 347 24.79 -0.30 9.94
N GLY A 348 24.87 0.32 8.77
CA GLY A 348 23.80 1.19 8.28
C GLY A 348 24.07 1.74 6.89
N ASP A 349 23.29 2.74 6.50
CA ASP A 349 23.41 3.43 5.21
C ASP A 349 24.16 4.76 5.40
N ALA A 350 25.43 4.80 5.00
CA ALA A 350 26.27 5.99 5.19
C ALA A 350 25.71 7.24 4.50
N ARG A 351 24.98 7.09 3.37
CA ARG A 351 24.41 8.21 2.63
C ARG A 351 23.20 8.77 3.37
N ARG A 352 22.27 7.93 3.78
CA ARG A 352 21.08 8.36 4.53
C ARG A 352 21.45 8.96 5.88
N LEU A 353 22.43 8.38 6.57
CA LEU A 353 22.96 8.96 7.81
C LEU A 353 23.60 10.35 7.57
N ARG A 354 24.40 10.49 6.51
CA ARG A 354 24.97 11.80 6.13
C ARG A 354 23.88 12.82 5.82
N GLN A 355 22.82 12.42 5.13
CA GLN A 355 21.69 13.27 4.78
C GLN A 355 20.96 13.78 6.05
N VAL A 356 20.69 12.88 7.01
CA VAL A 356 20.13 13.25 8.32
C VAL A 356 21.05 14.26 9.03
N LEU A 357 22.36 14.01 9.08
CA LEU A 357 23.33 14.90 9.71
C LEU A 357 23.38 16.29 9.04
N LEU A 358 23.45 16.33 7.70
CA LEU A 358 23.50 17.58 6.96
C LEU A 358 22.23 18.41 7.13
N ASN A 359 21.06 17.76 7.20
CA ASN A 359 19.79 18.44 7.44
C ASN A 359 19.72 19.02 8.85
N LEU A 360 20.06 18.23 9.87
CA LEU A 360 19.98 18.68 11.27
C LEU A 360 21.01 19.75 11.58
N VAL A 361 22.29 19.52 11.26
CA VAL A 361 23.37 20.47 11.53
C VAL A 361 23.28 21.69 10.61
N GLY A 362 22.89 21.50 9.34
CA GLY A 362 22.69 22.60 8.40
C GLY A 362 21.59 23.55 8.87
N ASN A 363 20.45 23.02 9.36
CA ASN A 363 19.41 23.85 9.97
C ASN A 363 19.95 24.60 11.20
N ALA A 364 20.68 23.93 12.09
CA ALA A 364 21.28 24.58 13.26
C ALA A 364 22.22 25.73 12.88
N VAL A 365 23.13 25.54 11.91
CA VAL A 365 24.02 26.60 11.40
C VAL A 365 23.25 27.73 10.75
N LYS A 366 22.21 27.40 9.99
CA LYS A 366 21.38 28.37 9.29
C LYS A 366 20.71 29.34 10.26
N PHE A 367 20.07 28.83 11.32
CA PHE A 367 19.26 29.63 12.26
C PHE A 367 20.06 30.18 13.45
N THR A 368 21.30 29.72 13.66
CA THR A 368 22.16 30.28 14.71
C THR A 368 22.68 31.68 14.29
N PRO A 369 22.49 32.72 15.11
CA PRO A 369 23.02 34.05 14.86
C PRO A 369 24.55 34.09 14.79
N ARG A 370 25.09 35.18 14.24
CA ARG A 370 26.55 35.37 14.16
C ARG A 370 27.20 35.35 15.55
N GLY A 371 28.32 34.64 15.67
CA GLY A 371 29.03 34.47 16.95
C GLY A 371 28.46 33.39 17.88
N GLY A 372 27.39 32.69 17.46
CA GLY A 372 26.85 31.55 18.20
C GLY A 372 27.66 30.25 18.02
N TRP A 373 27.13 29.15 18.52
CA TRP A 373 27.73 27.83 18.35
C TRP A 373 26.70 26.73 18.11
N VAL A 374 27.15 25.66 17.46
CA VAL A 374 26.41 24.43 17.23
C VAL A 374 27.28 23.26 17.67
N ARG A 375 26.71 22.36 18.47
CA ARG A 375 27.35 21.14 18.98
C ARG A 375 26.61 19.93 18.45
N LEU A 376 27.34 19.02 17.81
CA LEU A 376 26.89 17.68 17.48
C LEU A 376 27.46 16.71 18.53
N SER A 377 26.57 16.14 19.34
CA SER A 377 26.90 15.11 20.34
C SER A 377 26.38 13.75 19.87
N VAL A 378 27.16 12.70 20.06
CA VAL A 378 26.78 11.33 19.73
C VAL A 378 27.00 10.43 20.95
N ARG A 379 25.98 9.68 21.34
CA ARG A 379 26.05 8.69 22.42
C ARG A 379 25.51 7.33 22.02
N ALA A 380 26.07 6.28 22.63
CA ALA A 380 25.55 4.93 22.50
C ALA A 380 24.26 4.77 23.34
N VAL A 381 23.29 4.04 22.79
CA VAL A 381 22.05 3.61 23.47
C VAL A 381 21.90 2.10 23.28
N GLU A 382 21.03 1.43 24.06
CA GLU A 382 20.94 -0.05 24.09
C GLU A 382 20.93 -0.71 22.71
N ASP A 383 20.16 -0.17 21.77
CA ASP A 383 20.01 -0.75 20.43
C ASP A 383 20.67 0.07 19.30
N GLY A 384 21.54 1.04 19.60
CA GLY A 384 22.21 1.83 18.56
C GLY A 384 22.83 3.15 19.01
N LEU A 385 22.52 4.24 18.30
CA LEU A 385 23.11 5.55 18.53
C LEU A 385 22.03 6.63 18.68
N ARG A 386 22.32 7.60 19.55
CA ARG A 386 21.58 8.85 19.62
C ARG A 386 22.47 10.02 19.18
N LEU A 387 22.00 10.71 18.14
CA LEU A 387 22.59 11.93 17.60
C LEU A 387 21.86 13.12 18.20
N GLU A 388 22.58 14.11 18.69
CA GLU A 388 22.03 15.32 19.30
C GLU A 388 22.70 16.56 18.71
N VAL A 389 21.91 17.46 18.14
CA VAL A 389 22.37 18.74 17.59
C VAL A 389 21.80 19.85 18.46
N LEU A 390 22.69 20.49 19.23
CA LEU A 390 22.36 21.62 20.10
C LEU A 390 22.88 22.92 19.48
N ASP A 391 22.00 23.90 19.35
CA ASP A 391 22.33 25.23 18.83
C ASP A 391 22.07 26.35 19.85
N THR A 392 22.63 27.53 19.60
CA THR A 392 22.33 28.77 20.34
C THR A 392 21.45 29.73 19.55
N GLY A 393 20.57 29.21 18.71
CA GLY A 393 19.62 29.96 17.91
C GLY A 393 18.47 30.55 18.73
N PRO A 394 17.44 31.10 18.04
CA PRO A 394 16.28 31.71 18.69
C PRO A 394 15.39 30.69 19.44
N GLY A 395 15.62 29.39 19.25
CA GLY A 395 14.78 28.33 19.77
C GLY A 395 13.46 28.18 19.00
N ILE A 396 12.67 27.16 19.37
CA ILE A 396 11.41 26.84 18.70
C ILE A 396 10.24 26.97 19.68
N PRO A 397 9.21 27.79 19.36
CA PRO A 397 7.99 27.90 20.15
C PRO A 397 7.27 26.57 20.33
N ALA A 398 6.74 26.30 21.54
CA ALA A 398 6.10 25.02 21.86
C ALA A 398 4.95 24.63 20.91
N ALA A 399 4.13 25.60 20.49
CA ALA A 399 3.02 25.38 19.57
C ALA A 399 3.46 24.90 18.16
N GLN A 400 4.69 25.23 17.75
CA GLN A 400 5.19 24.92 16.41
C GLN A 400 6.00 23.61 16.37
N ARG A 401 6.46 23.09 17.52
CA ARG A 401 7.27 21.86 17.61
C ARG A 401 6.57 20.64 17.00
N ALA A 402 5.27 20.49 17.24
CA ALA A 402 4.47 19.38 16.72
C ALA A 402 4.24 19.43 15.20
N GLN A 403 4.51 20.58 14.56
CA GLN A 403 4.28 20.79 13.13
C GLN A 403 5.58 20.79 12.31
N LEU A 404 6.75 20.76 12.96
CA LEU A 404 8.05 20.86 12.28
C LEU A 404 8.38 19.70 11.35
N PHE A 405 7.86 18.51 11.65
CA PHE A 405 8.11 17.29 10.88
C PHE A 405 7.03 17.04 9.82
N ARG A 406 6.08 17.97 9.62
CA ARG A 406 5.08 17.88 8.55
C ARG A 406 5.61 18.47 7.24
N ASP A 407 5.15 17.92 6.12
CA ASP A 407 5.49 18.39 4.78
C ASP A 407 5.20 19.88 4.60
N PHE A 408 6.15 20.60 4.00
CA PHE A 408 6.04 22.03 3.66
C PHE A 408 5.87 22.98 4.86
N SER A 409 6.13 22.52 6.08
CA SER A 409 6.07 23.34 7.28
C SER A 409 7.20 24.37 7.33
N ARG A 410 6.86 25.65 7.57
CA ARG A 410 7.83 26.77 7.70
C ARG A 410 7.46 27.63 8.91
N LEU A 411 8.46 28.03 9.70
CA LEU A 411 8.27 28.82 10.93
C LEU A 411 8.02 30.31 10.65
N THR A 412 8.53 30.87 9.54
CA THR A 412 8.35 32.28 9.14
C THR A 412 8.30 32.44 7.62
N ALA A 413 7.48 33.38 7.13
CA ALA A 413 7.38 33.72 5.70
C ALA A 413 8.55 34.59 5.17
N LEU A 414 9.38 35.13 6.08
CA LEU A 414 10.40 36.14 5.80
C LEU A 414 11.83 35.59 5.62
N GLU A 415 12.07 34.30 5.88
CA GLU A 415 13.39 33.67 5.70
C GLU A 415 13.39 32.76 4.46
N ALA A 416 13.77 33.33 3.32
CA ALA A 416 13.58 32.78 1.97
C ALA A 416 14.48 31.60 1.56
N GLU A 417 15.32 31.04 2.43
CA GLU A 417 16.27 29.97 2.06
C GLU A 417 15.89 28.60 2.62
N GLY A 418 14.94 27.91 2.00
CA GLY A 418 14.67 26.49 2.29
C GLY A 418 13.24 26.05 1.98
N HIS A 419 13.07 24.83 1.50
CA HIS A 419 11.79 24.37 0.94
C HIS A 419 10.75 23.94 1.96
N GLY A 420 11.14 23.74 3.23
CA GLY A 420 10.28 23.17 4.27
C GLY A 420 10.14 21.65 4.19
N LEU A 421 10.96 20.99 3.36
CA LEU A 421 10.96 19.54 3.18
C LEU A 421 12.04 18.83 4.02
N GLY A 422 13.11 19.53 4.39
CA GLY A 422 14.29 18.90 5.02
C GLY A 422 13.99 18.13 6.31
N LEU A 423 13.16 18.68 7.21
CA LEU A 423 12.80 17.99 8.46
C LEU A 423 11.80 16.86 8.26
N ALA A 424 10.85 16.99 7.33
CA ALA A 424 9.92 15.92 6.96
C ALA A 424 10.64 14.72 6.32
N ILE A 425 11.60 14.99 5.43
CA ILE A 425 12.47 13.95 4.85
C ILE A 425 13.33 13.33 5.94
N THR A 426 13.88 14.12 6.87
CA THR A 426 14.70 13.60 7.97
C THR A 426 13.88 12.68 8.87
N ASP A 427 12.66 13.05 9.24
CA ASP A 427 11.73 12.18 9.98
C ASP A 427 11.44 10.89 9.21
N GLY A 428 11.09 11.01 7.93
CA GLY A 428 10.85 9.88 7.04
C GLY A 428 12.03 8.91 6.95
N LEU A 429 13.26 9.42 6.78
CA LEU A 429 14.48 8.61 6.73
C LEU A 429 14.77 7.95 8.08
N VAL A 430 14.62 8.67 9.19
CA VAL A 430 14.82 8.14 10.54
C VAL A 430 13.82 7.02 10.84
N GLN A 431 12.55 7.21 10.50
CA GLN A 431 11.51 6.17 10.64
C GLN A 431 11.80 4.95 9.75
N ALA A 432 12.20 5.16 8.49
CA ALA A 432 12.55 4.06 7.59
C ALA A 432 13.77 3.26 8.08
N MET A 433 14.71 3.92 8.78
CA MET A 433 15.82 3.27 9.49
C MET A 433 15.42 2.61 10.82
N GLY A 434 14.13 2.64 11.20
CA GLY A 434 13.62 2.07 12.46
C GLY A 434 13.88 2.94 13.69
N GLY A 435 14.24 4.20 13.50
CA GLY A 435 14.57 5.16 14.55
C GLY A 435 13.45 6.11 14.93
N ARG A 436 13.79 7.09 15.77
CA ARG A 436 12.90 8.17 16.22
C ARG A 436 13.62 9.50 16.18
N ILE A 437 12.91 10.57 15.85
CA ILE A 437 13.43 11.93 15.83
C ILE A 437 12.58 12.84 16.71
N GLY A 438 13.17 13.90 17.24
CA GLY A 438 12.41 14.91 17.95
C GLY A 438 13.19 16.20 18.19
N VAL A 439 12.52 17.12 18.87
CA VAL A 439 13.09 18.42 19.25
C VAL A 439 12.71 18.76 20.68
N LEU A 440 13.69 19.26 21.42
CA LEU A 440 13.56 19.77 22.78
C LEU A 440 14.06 21.22 22.82
N PRO A 441 13.58 22.03 23.79
CA PRO A 441 14.18 23.34 24.02
C PRO A 441 15.64 23.18 24.42
N GLY A 442 16.50 24.09 23.96
CA GLY A 442 17.86 24.16 24.47
C GLY A 442 17.90 24.59 25.95
N PRO A 443 19.06 24.45 26.62
CA PRO A 443 19.24 24.85 28.02
C PRO A 443 18.78 26.29 28.26
N GLU A 444 18.13 26.54 29.39
CA GLU A 444 17.61 27.87 29.77
C GLU A 444 16.63 28.49 28.76
N GLY A 445 16.05 27.67 27.86
CA GLY A 445 15.14 28.13 26.81
C GLY A 445 15.83 28.84 25.65
N ARG A 446 17.16 28.79 25.56
CA ARG A 446 17.95 29.35 24.45
C ARG A 446 18.32 28.24 23.47
N GLY A 447 18.06 28.47 22.18
CA GLY A 447 18.35 27.51 21.12
C GLY A 447 17.45 26.28 21.11
N SER A 448 17.83 25.29 20.31
CA SER A 448 17.08 24.04 20.12
C SER A 448 17.99 22.83 20.26
N LEU A 449 17.43 21.73 20.76
CA LEU A 449 18.08 20.42 20.77
C LEU A 449 17.30 19.49 19.84
N PHE A 450 17.80 19.30 18.64
CA PHE A 450 17.30 18.26 17.74
C PHE A 450 17.98 16.94 18.07
N TRP A 451 17.24 15.85 18.10
CA TRP A 451 17.79 14.53 18.39
C TRP A 451 17.23 13.46 17.45
N ALA A 452 18.05 12.48 17.09
CA ALA A 452 17.66 11.30 16.35
C ALA A 452 18.25 10.04 17.00
N GLU A 453 17.40 9.10 17.37
CA GLU A 453 17.76 7.77 17.86
C GLU A 453 17.64 6.77 16.71
N LEU A 454 18.70 6.02 16.42
CA LEU A 454 18.78 5.12 15.28
C LEU A 454 19.30 3.75 15.73
N PRO A 455 18.62 2.64 15.34
CA PRO A 455 19.06 1.29 15.67
C PRO A 455 20.21 0.85 14.77
N LEU A 456 21.40 1.37 15.06
CA LEU A 456 22.63 1.20 14.31
C LEU A 456 23.59 0.28 15.08
N PRO A 457 23.48 -1.05 14.91
CA PRO A 457 24.30 -1.98 15.68
C PRO A 457 25.79 -1.78 15.35
N PRO A 458 26.69 -2.04 16.31
CA PRO A 458 28.13 -1.98 16.07
C PRO A 458 28.56 -2.88 14.91
N ALA A 459 29.48 -2.40 14.07
CA ALA A 459 30.08 -3.17 12.99
C ALA A 459 31.60 -3.21 13.14
N ALA A 460 32.21 -4.32 12.72
CA ALA A 460 33.65 -4.38 12.58
C ALA A 460 34.07 -3.60 11.32
N LEU A 461 35.07 -2.73 11.43
CA LEU A 461 35.70 -2.16 10.25
C LEU A 461 36.40 -3.29 9.48
N PRO A 462 36.22 -3.39 8.15
CA PRO A 462 37.06 -4.29 7.36
C PRO A 462 38.53 -3.89 7.56
N ALA A 463 39.38 -4.88 7.82
CA ALA A 463 40.82 -4.67 7.96
C ALA A 463 41.31 -3.88 6.75
N ALA A 464 41.80 -2.67 6.98
CA ALA A 464 42.29 -1.82 5.90
C ALA A 464 43.40 -2.60 5.16
N PRO A 465 43.35 -2.73 3.82
CA PRO A 465 44.58 -3.06 3.10
C PRO A 465 45.58 -1.96 3.45
N ALA A 466 46.74 -2.35 3.96
CA ALA A 466 47.79 -1.45 4.42
C ALA A 466 48.06 -0.38 3.35
N GLN A 467 47.56 0.85 3.58
CA GLN A 467 47.83 1.95 2.67
C GLN A 467 49.22 2.47 2.94
N ALA A 468 50.10 2.14 2.00
CA ALA A 468 51.34 2.84 1.75
C ALA A 468 51.10 4.35 1.64
N GLY A 469 51.92 5.09 2.39
CA GLY A 469 52.57 6.31 1.89
C GLY A 469 51.71 7.57 1.75
N ALA A 470 51.93 8.48 2.69
CA ALA A 470 51.91 9.94 2.56
C ALA A 470 51.66 10.52 1.16
N MET A 471 50.77 11.52 1.12
CA MET A 471 50.58 12.41 -0.03
C MET A 471 51.91 13.05 -0.48
N PRO A 472 52.19 13.06 -1.80
CA PRO A 472 53.06 14.07 -2.37
C PRO A 472 52.32 14.95 -3.39
N HIS A 473 52.84 16.17 -3.50
CA HIS A 473 52.44 17.31 -4.28
C HIS A 473 51.91 17.07 -5.71
N MET A 474 51.12 18.05 -6.15
CA MET A 474 50.65 18.26 -7.52
C MET A 474 51.79 18.11 -8.55
N LEU A 475 51.72 17.07 -9.39
CA LEU A 475 52.42 17.04 -10.67
C LEU A 475 51.43 17.41 -11.78
N PRO A 476 51.81 18.25 -12.76
CA PRO A 476 51.04 18.47 -13.97
C PRO A 476 50.82 17.14 -14.70
N LEU A 477 49.66 16.97 -15.34
CA LEU A 477 49.37 15.85 -16.24
C LEU A 477 50.34 15.94 -17.43
N ALA A 478 51.48 15.25 -17.36
CA ALA A 478 52.58 15.41 -18.32
C ALA A 478 52.39 14.67 -19.66
N THR A 479 51.30 13.91 -19.87
CA THR A 479 50.93 13.41 -21.21
C THR A 479 49.41 13.39 -21.44
N PRO A 480 48.93 13.83 -22.62
CA PRO A 480 47.54 13.67 -23.06
C PRO A 480 47.11 12.20 -23.07
N LEU A 481 45.84 11.93 -22.76
CA LEU A 481 45.21 10.62 -22.92
C LEU A 481 44.24 10.70 -24.11
N ARG A 482 44.04 9.59 -24.81
CA ARG A 482 42.96 9.40 -25.79
C ARG A 482 41.76 8.82 -25.08
N ILE A 483 40.75 9.65 -24.88
CA ILE A 483 39.56 9.31 -24.10
C ILE A 483 38.36 9.17 -25.02
N LEU A 484 37.64 8.05 -24.93
CA LEU A 484 36.36 7.86 -25.59
C LEU A 484 35.24 8.18 -24.62
N VAL A 485 34.43 9.20 -24.93
CA VAL A 485 33.24 9.55 -24.15
C VAL A 485 32.02 8.90 -24.79
N VAL A 486 31.28 8.12 -24.01
CA VAL A 486 30.10 7.38 -24.46
C VAL A 486 28.91 7.78 -23.60
N ASP A 487 27.92 8.44 -24.20
CA ASP A 487 26.68 8.88 -23.55
C ASP A 487 25.64 9.09 -24.68
N ASP A 488 24.38 8.70 -24.48
CA ASP A 488 23.35 8.84 -25.52
C ASP A 488 22.85 10.29 -25.65
N VAL A 489 23.03 11.12 -24.62
CA VAL A 489 22.65 12.53 -24.61
C VAL A 489 23.78 13.41 -25.18
N PRO A 490 23.56 14.12 -26.32
CA PRO A 490 24.60 14.94 -26.96
C PRO A 490 25.20 16.02 -26.05
N LEU A 491 24.38 16.62 -25.19
CA LEU A 491 24.81 17.66 -24.25
C LEU A 491 25.77 17.12 -23.20
N ASN A 492 25.54 15.91 -22.68
CA ASN A 492 26.46 15.27 -21.72
C ASN A 492 27.82 14.99 -22.37
N ARG A 493 27.81 14.44 -23.60
CA ARG A 493 29.04 14.21 -24.37
C ARG A 493 29.82 15.50 -24.58
N MET A 494 29.14 16.56 -25.03
CA MET A 494 29.75 17.88 -25.24
C MET A 494 30.37 18.42 -23.94
N VAL A 495 29.68 18.29 -22.80
CA VAL A 495 30.18 18.77 -21.51
C VAL A 495 31.46 18.02 -21.10
N ALA A 496 31.41 16.68 -21.11
CA ALA A 496 32.56 15.85 -20.76
C ALA A 496 33.73 16.10 -21.72
N GLN A 497 33.47 16.15 -23.03
CA GLN A 497 34.47 16.46 -24.04
C GLN A 497 35.15 17.80 -23.78
N THR A 498 34.37 18.85 -23.49
CA THR A 498 34.91 20.19 -23.25
C THR A 498 35.80 20.20 -22.00
N MET A 499 35.37 19.58 -20.90
CA MET A 499 36.17 19.49 -19.68
C MET A 499 37.50 18.75 -19.91
N LEU A 500 37.47 17.65 -20.66
CA LEU A 500 38.64 16.82 -20.95
C LEU A 500 39.61 17.49 -21.94
N ARG A 501 39.10 18.15 -22.99
CA ARG A 501 39.92 18.91 -23.95
C ARG A 501 40.59 20.11 -23.29
N GLN A 502 39.88 20.84 -22.43
CA GLN A 502 40.46 21.92 -21.63
C GLN A 502 41.52 21.43 -20.63
N ALA A 503 41.54 20.14 -20.30
CA ALA A 503 42.57 19.51 -19.50
C ALA A 503 43.75 18.95 -20.32
N GLY A 504 43.74 19.15 -21.64
CA GLY A 504 44.82 18.74 -22.56
C GLY A 504 44.71 17.31 -23.07
N HIS A 505 43.53 16.68 -23.00
CA HIS A 505 43.30 15.32 -23.50
C HIS A 505 42.71 15.30 -24.92
N SER A 506 43.00 14.25 -25.67
CA SER A 506 42.36 13.96 -26.96
C SER A 506 41.06 13.21 -26.71
N VAL A 507 39.95 13.66 -27.28
CA VAL A 507 38.62 13.11 -26.96
C VAL A 507 37.86 12.75 -28.23
N ALA A 508 37.41 11.51 -28.31
CA ALA A 508 36.43 11.00 -29.27
C ALA A 508 35.07 10.76 -28.58
N GLU A 509 34.00 10.73 -29.37
CA GLU A 509 32.63 10.54 -28.88
C GLU A 509 31.97 9.32 -29.52
N ALA A 510 31.12 8.63 -28.74
CA ALA A 510 30.19 7.63 -29.24
C ALA A 510 28.80 7.86 -28.61
N ALA A 511 27.74 7.71 -29.41
CA ALA A 511 26.37 7.94 -28.97
C ALA A 511 25.65 6.70 -28.41
N SER A 512 26.30 5.52 -28.45
CA SER A 512 25.75 4.27 -27.93
C SER A 512 26.87 3.26 -27.63
N GLY A 513 26.52 2.17 -26.92
CA GLY A 513 27.44 1.05 -26.68
C GLY A 513 27.96 0.40 -27.97
N GLU A 514 27.12 0.26 -29.00
CA GLU A 514 27.50 -0.26 -30.31
C GLU A 514 28.52 0.64 -31.00
N ALA A 515 28.27 1.97 -30.99
CA ALA A 515 29.20 2.94 -31.56
C ALA A 515 30.54 2.95 -30.81
N ALA A 516 30.52 2.74 -29.50
CA ALA A 516 31.72 2.63 -28.70
C ALA A 516 32.55 1.40 -29.08
N LEU A 517 31.92 0.22 -29.21
CA LEU A 517 32.58 -1.02 -29.63
C LEU A 517 33.19 -0.88 -31.04
N ALA A 518 32.45 -0.30 -31.99
CA ALA A 518 32.96 -0.05 -33.34
C ALA A 518 34.18 0.91 -33.33
N HIS A 519 34.16 1.93 -32.45
CA HIS A 519 35.29 2.86 -32.32
C HIS A 519 36.54 2.19 -31.75
N LEU A 520 36.38 1.35 -30.72
CA LEU A 520 37.48 0.62 -30.09
C LEU A 520 38.15 -0.40 -31.02
N GLN A 521 37.44 -0.86 -32.06
CA GLN A 521 38.02 -1.70 -33.11
C GLN A 521 38.88 -0.92 -34.11
N ALA A 522 38.52 0.35 -34.37
CA ALA A 522 39.16 1.17 -35.38
C ALA A 522 40.33 2.02 -34.84
N CYS A 523 40.21 2.50 -33.60
CA CYS A 523 41.11 3.49 -33.03
C CYS A 523 41.61 3.06 -31.64
N PRO A 524 42.89 3.29 -31.33
CA PRO A 524 43.42 3.06 -29.99
C PRO A 524 42.91 4.10 -28.99
N VAL A 525 42.44 3.63 -27.84
CA VAL A 525 41.86 4.43 -26.75
C VAL A 525 42.54 4.04 -25.43
N ASP A 526 42.90 5.04 -24.62
CA ASP A 526 43.57 4.83 -23.34
C ASP A 526 42.55 4.73 -22.18
N LEU A 527 41.41 5.41 -22.29
CA LEU A 527 40.34 5.39 -21.30
C LEU A 527 38.96 5.57 -21.93
N VAL A 528 37.97 4.84 -21.43
CA VAL A 528 36.55 5.02 -21.80
C VAL A 528 35.81 5.65 -20.62
N LEU A 529 35.13 6.77 -20.89
CA LEU A 529 34.18 7.40 -19.98
C LEU A 529 32.77 7.00 -20.44
N LEU A 530 32.07 6.17 -19.67
CA LEU A 530 30.90 5.43 -20.16
C LEU A 530 29.65 5.67 -19.32
N ASP A 531 28.59 6.19 -19.92
CA ASP A 531 27.29 6.27 -19.27
C ASP A 531 26.70 4.90 -18.97
N LEU A 532 26.18 4.71 -17.76
CA LEU A 532 25.56 3.47 -17.34
C LEU A 532 24.15 3.29 -17.93
N GLN A 533 23.42 4.40 -18.09
CA GLN A 533 22.01 4.39 -18.51
C GLN A 533 21.88 4.93 -19.94
N MET A 534 22.06 4.07 -20.92
CA MET A 534 21.90 4.41 -22.35
C MET A 534 20.74 3.62 -22.97
N GLN A 535 20.07 4.20 -23.96
CA GLN A 535 19.10 3.47 -24.78
C GLN A 535 19.78 2.37 -25.61
N GLY A 536 19.17 1.18 -25.65
CA GLY A 536 19.73 0.03 -26.37
C GLY A 536 20.73 -0.74 -25.50
N MET A 537 21.99 -0.79 -25.92
CA MET A 537 23.05 -1.42 -25.13
C MET A 537 23.48 -0.51 -23.98
N ASP A 538 23.20 -0.94 -22.74
CA ASP A 538 23.58 -0.20 -21.54
C ASP A 538 25.10 -0.24 -21.26
N GLY A 539 25.56 0.59 -20.30
CA GLY A 539 26.99 0.69 -19.98
C GLY A 539 27.59 -0.56 -19.35
N LEU A 540 26.80 -1.36 -18.63
CA LEU A 540 27.26 -2.61 -18.02
C LEU A 540 27.52 -3.68 -19.09
N GLU A 541 26.57 -3.83 -20.02
CA GLU A 541 26.68 -4.73 -21.16
C GLU A 541 27.79 -4.29 -22.12
N THR A 542 27.91 -2.99 -22.38
CA THR A 542 29.02 -2.44 -23.16
C THR A 542 30.36 -2.82 -22.53
N THR A 543 30.50 -2.65 -21.20
CA THR A 543 31.73 -3.03 -20.47
C THR A 543 32.02 -4.51 -20.58
N ARG A 544 31.02 -5.38 -20.37
CA ARG A 544 31.18 -6.84 -20.51
C ARG A 544 31.69 -7.23 -21.90
N ARG A 545 31.18 -6.57 -22.95
CA ARG A 545 31.61 -6.82 -24.33
C ARG A 545 33.03 -6.33 -24.59
N ILE A 546 33.42 -5.17 -24.06
CA ILE A 546 34.80 -4.68 -24.13
C ILE A 546 35.75 -5.69 -23.46
N ARG A 547 35.43 -6.14 -22.25
CA ARG A 547 36.26 -7.14 -21.52
C ARG A 547 36.35 -8.48 -22.26
N ALA A 548 35.26 -8.94 -22.88
CA ALA A 548 35.27 -10.16 -23.70
C ALA A 548 36.12 -10.01 -24.99
N GLU A 549 36.22 -8.81 -25.55
CA GLU A 549 37.10 -8.55 -26.70
C GLU A 549 38.58 -8.47 -26.28
N GLU A 550 38.89 -7.84 -25.15
CA GLU A 550 40.24 -7.83 -24.56
C GLU A 550 40.74 -9.25 -24.28
N ALA A 551 39.89 -10.12 -23.70
CA ALA A 551 40.24 -11.51 -23.42
C ALA A 551 40.55 -12.33 -24.69
N ARG A 552 39.95 -11.96 -25.85
CA ARG A 552 40.20 -12.61 -27.14
C ARG A 552 41.48 -12.13 -27.83
N ARG A 553 42.09 -11.04 -27.35
CA ARG A 553 43.34 -10.47 -27.88
C ARG A 553 44.45 -10.52 -26.81
N PRO A 554 44.98 -11.70 -26.48
CA PRO A 554 46.07 -11.81 -25.50
C PRO A 554 47.29 -11.00 -25.97
N GLY A 555 47.63 -9.95 -25.22
CA GLY A 555 48.68 -8.97 -25.53
C GLY A 555 48.16 -7.56 -25.87
N GLY A 556 46.86 -7.39 -26.11
CA GLY A 556 46.21 -6.08 -26.15
C GLY A 556 46.09 -5.52 -24.73
N GLY A 557 46.65 -4.34 -24.48
CA GLY A 557 46.58 -3.69 -23.17
C GLY A 557 45.13 -3.52 -22.71
N ARG A 558 44.90 -3.65 -21.40
CA ARG A 558 43.59 -3.43 -20.79
C ARG A 558 43.25 -1.94 -20.84
N ILE A 559 42.06 -1.60 -21.34
CA ILE A 559 41.58 -0.22 -21.41
C ILE A 559 40.93 0.15 -20.08
N ALA A 560 41.27 1.30 -19.52
CA ALA A 560 40.62 1.80 -18.31
C ALA A 560 39.17 2.22 -18.61
N ILE A 561 38.19 1.73 -17.85
CA ILE A 561 36.77 2.09 -18.01
C ILE A 561 36.27 2.79 -16.76
N LEU A 562 35.80 4.03 -16.90
CA LEU A 562 35.21 4.84 -15.85
C LEU A 562 33.72 5.06 -16.12
N GLY A 563 32.86 4.45 -15.30
CA GLY A 563 31.40 4.56 -15.42
C GLY A 563 30.85 5.91 -14.96
N LEU A 564 29.81 6.43 -15.63
CA LEU A 564 29.07 7.63 -15.24
C LEU A 564 27.66 7.23 -14.79
N SER A 565 27.30 7.50 -13.54
CA SER A 565 26.00 7.10 -12.97
C SER A 565 25.06 8.29 -12.81
N GLY A 566 23.83 8.17 -13.33
CA GLY A 566 22.72 9.10 -13.08
C GLY A 566 21.97 8.83 -11.76
N THR A 567 22.15 7.64 -11.17
CA THR A 567 21.69 7.22 -9.84
C THR A 567 22.80 7.32 -8.81
N ASP A 568 22.44 7.27 -7.52
CA ASP A 568 23.41 7.41 -6.43
C ASP A 568 24.58 6.46 -6.59
N ALA A 569 25.77 7.02 -6.43
CA ALA A 569 27.03 6.50 -6.94
C ALA A 569 27.46 5.13 -6.37
N ARG A 570 26.73 4.58 -5.38
CA ARG A 570 27.03 3.31 -4.72
C ARG A 570 26.08 2.16 -5.05
N GLU A 571 24.84 2.42 -5.50
CA GLU A 571 23.90 1.34 -5.82
C GLU A 571 24.36 0.54 -7.06
N GLY A 572 24.99 1.20 -8.03
CA GLY A 572 25.52 0.55 -9.22
C GLY A 572 26.98 0.09 -9.12
N TRP A 573 27.73 0.43 -8.07
CA TRP A 573 29.18 0.12 -8.00
C TRP A 573 29.48 -1.39 -7.98
N PRO A 574 28.77 -2.25 -7.22
CA PRO A 574 28.98 -3.69 -7.27
C PRO A 574 28.79 -4.24 -8.70
N ASP A 575 27.74 -3.79 -9.38
CA ASP A 575 27.45 -4.21 -10.77
C ASP A 575 28.50 -3.68 -11.75
N CYS A 576 28.98 -2.45 -11.57
CA CYS A 576 30.06 -1.87 -12.36
C CYS A 576 31.38 -2.64 -12.21
N LEU A 577 31.74 -2.98 -10.96
CA LEU A 577 32.95 -3.74 -10.67
C LEU A 577 32.83 -5.17 -11.23
N GLN A 578 31.67 -5.81 -11.06
CA GLN A 578 31.41 -7.15 -11.61
C GLN A 578 31.41 -7.16 -13.15
N ALA A 579 30.93 -6.10 -13.78
CA ALA A 579 31.03 -5.92 -15.23
C ALA A 579 32.48 -5.68 -15.70
N GLY A 580 33.37 -5.28 -14.79
CA GLY A 580 34.80 -5.10 -15.03
C GLY A 580 35.25 -3.65 -15.22
N MET A 581 34.49 -2.67 -14.71
CA MET A 581 34.91 -1.25 -14.71
C MET A 581 36.01 -0.98 -13.68
N ASP A 582 36.83 0.03 -13.92
CA ASP A 582 37.99 0.38 -13.09
C ASP A 582 37.70 1.54 -12.13
N GLY A 583 36.58 2.25 -12.34
CA GLY A 583 36.06 3.24 -11.42
C GLY A 583 34.70 3.78 -11.87
N TYR A 584 34.17 4.73 -11.09
CA TYR A 584 32.89 5.38 -11.40
C TYR A 584 32.87 6.84 -10.95
N LEU A 585 31.98 7.63 -11.53
CA LEU A 585 31.70 9.02 -11.16
C LEU A 585 30.19 9.30 -11.16
N PRO A 586 29.66 10.02 -10.16
CA PRO A 586 28.26 10.46 -10.18
C PRO A 586 28.04 11.61 -11.17
N LYS A 587 26.85 11.64 -11.77
CA LYS A 587 26.29 12.79 -12.48
C LYS A 587 25.53 13.70 -11.48
N PRO A 588 25.58 15.04 -11.62
CA PRO A 588 26.27 15.80 -12.65
C PRO A 588 27.79 15.73 -12.51
N LEU A 589 28.47 15.60 -13.66
CA LEU A 589 29.92 15.50 -13.74
C LEU A 589 30.56 16.78 -13.22
N GLN A 590 31.42 16.66 -12.21
CA GLN A 590 32.21 17.78 -11.68
C GLN A 590 33.63 17.71 -12.20
N ARG A 591 34.13 18.83 -12.72
CA ARG A 591 35.48 18.93 -13.31
C ARG A 591 36.56 18.40 -12.35
N GLU A 592 36.55 18.82 -11.09
CA GLU A 592 37.57 18.44 -10.11
C GLU A 592 37.50 16.95 -9.75
N ALA A 593 36.31 16.36 -9.73
CA ALA A 593 36.13 14.94 -9.49
C ALA A 593 36.62 14.10 -10.67
N LEU A 594 36.28 14.52 -11.90
CA LEU A 594 36.75 13.89 -13.14
C LEU A 594 38.28 13.89 -13.21
N LEU A 595 38.91 15.05 -13.03
CA LEU A 595 40.37 15.17 -13.12
C LEU A 595 41.08 14.39 -12.01
N ARG A 596 40.49 14.27 -10.82
CA ARG A 596 41.03 13.41 -9.75
C ARG A 596 40.94 11.93 -10.10
N ALA A 597 39.81 11.47 -10.62
CA ALA A 597 39.62 10.07 -11.02
C ALA A 597 40.60 9.65 -12.13
N LEU A 598 40.79 10.50 -13.15
CA LEU A 598 41.77 10.26 -14.22
C LEU A 598 43.20 10.12 -13.69
N ARG A 599 43.58 10.96 -12.72
CA ARG A 599 44.91 10.87 -12.07
C ARG A 599 45.07 9.59 -11.25
N ALA A 600 44.02 9.13 -10.60
CA ALA A 600 44.04 7.92 -9.76
C ALA A 600 44.22 6.65 -10.62
N LEU A 601 43.43 6.51 -11.69
CA LEU A 601 43.51 5.37 -12.62
C LEU A 601 44.90 5.26 -13.26
N ARG A 602 45.47 6.39 -13.68
CA ARG A 602 46.82 6.43 -14.26
C ARG A 602 47.92 5.97 -13.29
N ARG A 603 47.75 6.15 -11.97
CA ARG A 603 48.71 5.63 -10.97
C ARG A 603 48.62 4.11 -10.83
N GLN A 604 47.44 3.53 -11.01
CA GLN A 604 47.23 2.08 -10.91
C GLN A 604 47.87 1.35 -12.11
N ASP A 605 47.77 1.90 -13.32
CA ASP A 605 48.44 1.35 -14.52
C ASP A 605 49.97 1.58 -14.55
N ALA A 606 50.48 2.57 -13.81
CA ALA A 606 51.93 2.83 -13.73
C ALA A 606 52.68 1.91 -12.74
N LEU A 607 51.97 1.23 -11.84
CA LEU A 607 52.55 0.30 -10.86
C LEU A 607 53.13 -1.00 -11.48
N PRO A 608 52.53 -1.66 -12.50
CA PRO A 608 53.15 -2.83 -13.13
C PRO A 608 54.41 -2.52 -13.95
N ALA A 609 54.59 -1.29 -14.46
CA ALA A 609 55.75 -0.94 -15.29
C ALA A 609 57.05 -0.70 -14.50
N ARG A 610 56.95 -0.35 -13.20
CA ARG A 610 58.14 -0.09 -12.36
C ARG A 610 58.78 -1.37 -11.79
N ALA A 611 58.05 -2.47 -11.72
CA ALA A 611 58.57 -3.76 -11.28
C ALA A 611 59.42 -4.47 -12.35
N ALA A 612 59.22 -4.15 -13.64
CA ALA A 612 59.97 -4.74 -14.75
C ALA A 612 61.29 -4.01 -15.09
N ALA A 613 61.53 -2.83 -14.52
CA ALA A 613 62.75 -2.03 -14.77
C ALA A 613 63.81 -2.17 -13.65
N LEU A 614 63.58 -3.05 -12.67
CA LEU A 614 64.50 -3.37 -11.57
C LEU A 614 64.77 -4.89 -11.45
N GLY A 615 64.51 -5.65 -12.52
CA GLY A 615 64.80 -7.08 -12.62
C GLY A 615 65.97 -7.35 -13.55
#